data_AF-A0A418NUR7-F1
#
_entry.id   AF-A0A418NUR7-F1
#
_cell.length_a   1.000
_cell.length_b   1.000
_cell.length_c   1.000
_cell.angle_alpha   90.00
_cell.angle_beta   90.00
_cell.angle_gamma   90.00
#
_symmetry.space_group_name_H-M   'P 1'
#
loop_
_entity.id
_entity.type
_entity.pdbx_description
1 polymer ?
#
loop_
_entity_poly.entity_id
_entity_poly.type
_entity_poly.pdbx_seq_one_letter_code
_entity_poly.pdbx_strand_id
1 'polypeptide(L)'
;MRLLPTACLIAACLIGASLPGVALADSPPDELVEIRNGAVPQLRADRAYLLFRIPRPRGANSIEPLLMRVPTADEIARYESAREEAYARALPGLQREFERELEREQRRRQRGQGGDDPPPQPPSLETFQFAWDQAANLQDVDFSDTFSRASDENTYLVEALPGDYVLYGMTPSMGLPRLMVCFCLGTVGFHAPAGQITDLGYIIGDIARERSVIPELADETGYGPSSDVGLGVLLAGTVRPARPGSSMPPELAGARVVAGEYHAVGRFLTPNTMGINRLVPVPGVLEYDRGRVIDARTGNAVPDNM
;
A
#
# COMPACT_ATOMS: atom_id res chain seq x y z
N MET A 1 -76.24 8.37 -11.27
CA MET A 1 -75.89 8.45 -12.70
C MET A 1 -74.39 8.58 -12.79
N ARG A 2 -73.65 7.48 -12.98
CA ARG A 2 -73.12 7.04 -14.28
C ARG A 2 -72.40 8.19 -15.02
N LEU A 3 -71.07 8.15 -15.04
CA LEU A 3 -70.25 8.27 -16.26
C LEU A 3 -68.81 7.78 -15.97
N LEU A 4 -68.28 7.05 -16.96
CA LEU A 4 -67.09 6.20 -16.95
C LEU A 4 -65.76 6.98 -17.01
N PRO A 5 -64.62 6.32 -16.70
CA PRO A 5 -63.28 6.87 -16.84
C PRO A 5 -62.77 6.76 -18.29
N THR A 6 -62.13 7.81 -18.79
CA THR A 6 -61.41 7.81 -20.07
C THR A 6 -60.01 7.25 -19.83
N ALA A 7 -59.76 6.05 -20.36
CA ALA A 7 -58.46 5.40 -20.37
C ALA A 7 -57.51 6.10 -21.37
N CYS A 8 -56.38 6.62 -20.87
CA CYS A 8 -55.24 6.99 -21.69
C CYS A 8 -54.20 5.86 -21.57
N LEU A 9 -54.15 4.99 -22.58
CA LEU A 9 -53.13 3.96 -22.71
C LEU A 9 -51.84 4.64 -23.20
N ILE A 10 -50.87 4.85 -22.29
CA ILE A 10 -49.48 5.14 -22.68
C ILE A 10 -48.75 3.81 -22.71
N ALA A 11 -48.58 3.26 -23.92
CA ALA A 11 -47.69 2.14 -24.17
C ALA A 11 -46.25 2.64 -24.17
N ALA A 12 -45.58 2.57 -23.02
CA ALA A 12 -44.14 2.76 -22.92
C ALA A 12 -43.45 1.49 -23.44
N CYS A 13 -42.94 1.54 -24.67
CA CYS A 13 -41.99 0.56 -25.18
C CYS A 13 -40.68 0.71 -24.40
N LEU A 14 -40.49 -0.09 -23.36
CA LEU A 14 -39.20 -0.34 -22.73
C LEU A 14 -38.34 -1.14 -23.70
N ILE A 15 -37.58 -0.43 -24.54
CA ILE A 15 -36.43 -1.00 -25.25
C ILE A 15 -35.36 -1.20 -24.18
N GLY A 16 -35.31 -2.40 -23.61
CA GLY A 16 -34.21 -2.85 -22.77
C GLY A 16 -32.94 -2.97 -23.62
N ALA A 17 -32.14 -1.91 -23.62
CA ALA A 17 -30.76 -1.97 -24.08
C ALA A 17 -30.01 -2.90 -23.10
N SER A 18 -29.86 -4.16 -23.49
CA SER A 18 -28.95 -5.11 -22.89
C SER A 18 -27.53 -4.64 -23.21
N LEU A 19 -26.96 -3.81 -22.34
CA LEU A 19 -25.51 -3.68 -22.30
C LEU A 19 -24.94 -5.08 -22.05
N PRO A 20 -23.91 -5.53 -22.79
CA PRO A 20 -23.21 -6.75 -22.44
C PRO A 20 -22.71 -6.57 -21.00
N GLY A 21 -23.21 -7.41 -20.10
CA GLY A 21 -22.72 -7.48 -18.74
C GLY A 21 -21.22 -7.73 -18.82
N VAL A 22 -20.44 -6.74 -18.38
CA VAL A 22 -19.04 -6.96 -18.04
C VAL A 22 -19.09 -7.99 -16.94
N ALA A 23 -18.75 -9.24 -17.25
CA ALA A 23 -18.43 -10.22 -16.24
C ALA A 23 -17.28 -9.62 -15.44
N LEU A 24 -17.58 -9.15 -14.23
CA LEU A 24 -16.54 -8.81 -13.27
C LEU A 24 -15.77 -10.12 -13.05
N ALA A 25 -14.47 -10.10 -13.34
CA ALA A 25 -13.61 -11.19 -12.90
C ALA A 25 -13.81 -11.37 -11.39
N ASP A 26 -13.78 -12.61 -10.89
CA ASP A 26 -13.72 -12.86 -9.46
C ASP A 26 -12.57 -12.01 -8.90
N SER A 27 -12.84 -11.25 -7.83
CA SER A 27 -11.80 -10.50 -7.13
C SER A 27 -10.64 -11.47 -6.84
N PRO A 28 -9.38 -11.06 -7.05
CA PRO A 28 -8.25 -11.90 -6.65
C PRO A 28 -8.43 -12.29 -5.18
N PRO A 29 -8.16 -13.55 -4.80
CA PRO A 29 -8.30 -13.99 -3.42
C PRO A 29 -7.44 -13.10 -2.52
N ASP A 30 -7.98 -12.70 -1.36
CA ASP A 30 -7.28 -11.83 -0.40
C ASP A 30 -5.85 -12.34 -0.16
N GLU A 31 -4.86 -11.47 -0.42
CA GLU A 31 -3.45 -11.88 -0.30
C GLU A 31 -2.99 -11.86 1.16
N LEU A 32 -3.57 -10.97 1.99
CA LEU A 32 -3.41 -10.91 3.44
C LEU A 32 -4.76 -11.20 4.13
N VAL A 33 -4.73 -12.07 5.14
CA VAL A 33 -5.91 -12.42 5.95
C VAL A 33 -5.51 -12.43 7.43
N GLU A 34 -6.11 -11.57 8.23
CA GLU A 34 -5.85 -11.49 9.67
C GLU A 34 -6.46 -12.67 10.44
N ILE A 35 -5.64 -13.28 11.28
CA ILE A 35 -6.04 -14.39 12.15
C ILE A 35 -6.37 -13.86 13.53
N ARG A 36 -7.57 -14.18 14.00
CA ARG A 36 -8.19 -13.55 15.16
C ARG A 36 -8.20 -14.46 16.40
N ASN A 37 -8.28 -13.83 17.57
CA ASN A 37 -8.70 -14.45 18.84
C ASN A 37 -7.87 -15.67 19.28
N GLY A 38 -6.56 -15.66 19.06
CA GLY A 38 -5.64 -16.72 19.50
C GLY A 38 -5.85 -18.06 18.81
N ALA A 39 -6.72 -18.15 17.80
CA ALA A 39 -6.94 -19.40 17.08
C ALA A 39 -5.70 -19.70 16.24
N VAL A 40 -4.88 -20.66 16.69
CA VAL A 40 -3.74 -21.15 15.89
C VAL A 40 -4.30 -21.79 14.65
N PRO A 41 -4.08 -21.22 13.46
CA PRO A 41 -4.56 -21.83 12.25
C PRO A 41 -3.74 -23.09 11.99
N GLN A 42 -4.35 -24.07 11.33
CA GLN A 42 -3.56 -25.08 10.66
C GLN A 42 -2.76 -24.39 9.56
N LEU A 43 -1.45 -24.22 9.79
CA LEU A 43 -0.58 -23.54 8.83
C LEU A 43 -0.62 -24.28 7.50
N ARG A 44 -1.05 -23.56 6.46
CA ARG A 44 -1.08 -24.08 5.10
C ARG A 44 0.32 -24.02 4.51
N ALA A 45 0.68 -25.06 3.77
CA ALA A 45 2.02 -25.16 3.15
C ALA A 45 2.23 -24.15 2.01
N ASP A 46 1.15 -23.63 1.42
CA ASP A 46 1.16 -22.66 0.31
C ASP A 46 1.07 -21.20 0.78
N ARG A 47 1.07 -20.94 2.10
CA ARG A 47 0.91 -19.61 2.68
C ARG A 47 2.05 -19.27 3.63
N ALA A 48 2.42 -18.01 3.68
CA ALA A 48 3.30 -17.46 4.70
C ALA A 48 2.47 -16.89 5.85
N TYR A 49 3.09 -16.68 7.01
CA TYR A 49 2.43 -16.10 8.17
C TYR A 49 3.31 -15.02 8.76
N LEU A 50 2.76 -13.82 8.95
CA LEU A 50 3.47 -12.65 9.48
C LEU A 50 3.06 -12.44 10.93
N LEU A 51 4.00 -12.55 11.85
CA LEU A 51 3.79 -12.28 13.28
C LEU A 51 4.45 -10.96 13.63
N PHE A 52 3.71 -10.02 14.19
CA PHE A 52 4.27 -8.77 14.71
C PHE A 52 3.48 -8.25 15.91
N ARG A 53 4.13 -7.40 16.69
CA ARG A 53 3.51 -6.68 17.80
C ARG A 53 3.51 -5.19 17.55
N ILE A 54 2.51 -4.53 18.11
CA ILE A 54 2.38 -3.08 18.08
C ILE A 54 2.31 -2.61 19.54
N PRO A 55 3.32 -1.84 20.00
CA PRO A 55 3.30 -1.31 21.35
C PRO A 55 2.11 -0.36 21.51
N ARG A 56 1.44 -0.44 22.66
CA ARG A 56 0.33 0.43 23.06
C ARG A 56 0.57 1.05 24.43
N PRO A 57 1.67 1.81 24.62
CA PRO A 57 1.83 2.56 25.85
C PRO A 57 0.69 3.57 26.01
N ARG A 58 0.34 3.87 27.26
CA ARG A 58 -0.76 4.80 27.56
C ARG A 58 -0.48 6.16 26.89
N GLY A 59 -1.38 6.59 26.02
CA GLY A 59 -1.28 7.86 25.30
C GLY A 59 -0.66 7.79 23.91
N ALA A 60 -0.16 6.63 23.47
CA ALA A 60 0.27 6.45 22.07
C ALA A 60 -0.92 6.26 21.13
N ASN A 61 -0.74 6.72 19.90
CA ASN A 61 -1.72 6.59 18.84
C ASN A 61 -1.72 5.18 18.24
N SER A 62 -2.87 4.76 17.71
CA SER A 62 -3.03 3.48 17.03
C SER A 62 -2.73 3.66 15.54
N ILE A 63 -1.58 3.15 15.08
CA ILE A 63 -1.07 3.35 13.72
C ILE A 63 -0.87 2.01 13.03
N GLU A 64 -1.56 1.80 11.90
CA GLU A 64 -1.62 0.59 11.09
C GLU A 64 -0.46 0.51 10.09
N PRO A 65 0.29 -0.61 10.03
CA PRO A 65 1.30 -0.81 9.03
C PRO A 65 0.66 -1.16 7.68
N LEU A 66 1.29 -0.67 6.64
CA LEU A 66 0.95 -0.97 5.26
C LEU A 66 2.06 -1.84 4.70
N LEU A 67 1.74 -3.10 4.43
CA LEU A 67 2.69 -4.05 3.89
C LEU A 67 2.45 -4.17 2.39
N MET A 68 3.53 -4.04 1.63
CA MET A 68 3.49 -4.19 0.18
C MET A 68 4.30 -5.40 -0.24
N ARG A 69 3.66 -6.35 -0.92
CA ARG A 69 4.34 -7.49 -1.53
C ARG A 69 5.06 -7.03 -2.78
N VAL A 70 6.31 -7.46 -2.94
CA VAL A 70 7.05 -7.28 -4.17
C VAL A 70 6.50 -8.29 -5.21
N PRO A 71 6.04 -7.82 -6.37
CA PRO A 71 5.57 -8.70 -7.43
C PRO A 71 6.67 -9.66 -7.90
N THR A 72 6.27 -10.89 -8.20
CA THR A 72 7.15 -11.90 -8.82
C THR A 72 7.44 -11.53 -10.27
N ALA A 73 8.52 -12.11 -10.83
CA ALA A 73 8.87 -11.91 -12.23
C ALA A 73 7.72 -12.32 -13.19
N ASP A 74 7.00 -13.39 -12.86
CA ASP A 74 5.84 -13.85 -13.65
C ASP A 74 4.67 -12.85 -13.58
N GLU A 75 4.41 -12.26 -12.41
CA GLU A 75 3.41 -11.21 -12.26
C GLU A 75 3.77 -9.95 -13.05
N ILE A 76 5.03 -9.54 -13.03
CA ILE A 76 5.54 -8.41 -13.82
C ILE A 76 5.39 -8.70 -15.31
N ALA A 77 5.81 -9.89 -15.78
CA ALA A 77 5.68 -10.27 -17.18
C ALA A 77 4.21 -10.29 -17.66
N ARG A 78 3.28 -10.77 -16.82
CA ARG A 78 1.84 -10.72 -17.13
C ARG A 78 1.31 -9.29 -17.20
N TYR A 79 1.72 -8.44 -16.26
CA TYR A 79 1.37 -7.01 -16.27
C TYR A 79 1.86 -6.33 -17.54
N GLU A 80 3.14 -6.52 -17.90
CA GLU A 80 3.75 -5.92 -19.09
C GLU A 80 3.05 -6.38 -20.38
N SER A 81 2.83 -7.69 -20.53
CA SER A 81 2.09 -8.25 -21.67
C SER A 81 0.68 -7.69 -21.77
N ALA A 82 -0.05 -7.61 -20.64
CA ALA A 82 -1.41 -7.09 -20.65
C ALA A 82 -1.46 -5.58 -20.96
N ARG A 83 -0.47 -4.82 -20.47
CA ARG A 83 -0.31 -3.40 -20.75
C ARG A 83 -0.04 -3.16 -22.24
N GLU A 84 0.86 -3.93 -22.84
CA GLU A 84 1.18 -3.86 -24.27
C GLU A 84 -0.04 -4.16 -25.14
N GLU A 85 -0.78 -5.22 -24.82
CA GLU A 85 -2.00 -5.56 -25.52
C GLU A 85 -3.09 -4.50 -25.36
N ALA A 86 -3.27 -3.96 -24.16
CA ALA A 86 -4.24 -2.90 -23.89
C ALA A 86 -3.89 -1.62 -24.65
N TYR A 87 -2.60 -1.26 -24.70
CA TYR A 87 -2.11 -0.13 -25.48
C TYR A 87 -2.35 -0.35 -26.97
N ALA A 88 -2.03 -1.52 -27.52
CA ALA A 88 -2.25 -1.83 -28.93
C ALA A 88 -3.73 -1.71 -29.32
N ARG A 89 -4.65 -2.14 -28.45
CA ARG A 89 -6.10 -1.97 -28.64
C ARG A 89 -6.55 -0.51 -28.55
N ALA A 90 -5.98 0.26 -27.61
CA ALA A 90 -6.33 1.67 -27.39
C ALA A 90 -5.70 2.63 -28.42
N LEU A 91 -4.58 2.25 -29.04
CA LEU A 91 -3.73 3.12 -29.85
C LEU A 91 -4.49 3.87 -30.97
N PRO A 92 -5.38 3.24 -31.76
CA PRO A 92 -6.12 3.97 -32.79
C PRO A 92 -7.03 5.07 -32.21
N GLY A 93 -7.58 4.86 -31.01
CA GLY A 93 -8.39 5.85 -30.30
C GLY A 93 -7.54 7.02 -29.80
N LEU A 94 -6.42 6.70 -29.16
CA LEU A 94 -5.46 7.67 -28.63
C LEU A 94 -4.84 8.52 -29.75
N GLN A 95 -4.50 7.93 -30.90
CA GLN A 95 -4.00 8.67 -32.06
C GLN A 95 -5.00 9.70 -32.57
N ARG A 96 -6.27 9.32 -32.71
CA ARG A 96 -7.33 10.26 -33.12
C ARG A 96 -7.53 11.37 -32.10
N GLU A 97 -7.36 11.09 -30.81
CA GLU A 97 -7.45 12.10 -29.76
C GLU A 97 -6.28 13.08 -29.82
N PHE A 98 -5.06 12.56 -29.90
CA PHE A 98 -3.84 13.34 -30.09
C PHE A 98 -3.93 14.27 -31.31
N GLU A 99 -4.39 13.78 -32.47
CA GLU A 99 -4.57 14.60 -33.67
C GLU A 99 -5.56 15.74 -33.45
N ARG A 100 -6.70 15.46 -32.77
CA ARG A 100 -7.70 16.49 -32.44
C ARG A 100 -7.15 17.54 -31.48
N GLU A 101 -6.39 17.13 -30.48
CA GLU A 101 -5.78 18.05 -29.51
C GLU A 101 -4.71 18.92 -30.16
N LEU A 102 -3.85 18.33 -30.98
CA LEU A 102 -2.82 19.04 -31.73
C LEU A 102 -3.45 20.11 -32.64
N GLU A 103 -4.51 19.77 -33.37
CA GLU A 103 -5.22 20.71 -34.24
C GLU A 103 -5.91 21.84 -33.45
N ARG A 104 -6.48 21.53 -32.27
CA ARG A 104 -7.05 22.54 -31.36
C ARG A 104 -5.97 23.50 -30.85
N GLU A 105 -4.82 22.98 -30.45
CA GLU A 105 -3.69 23.77 -29.96
C GLU A 105 -3.12 24.68 -31.06
N GLN A 106 -2.94 24.16 -32.27
CA GLN A 106 -2.52 24.95 -33.44
C GLN A 106 -3.48 26.11 -33.72
N ARG A 107 -4.79 25.87 -33.67
CA ARG A 107 -5.80 26.93 -33.85
C ARG A 107 -5.77 27.97 -32.73
N ARG A 108 -5.56 27.56 -31.47
CA ARG A 108 -5.42 28.50 -30.33
C ARG A 108 -4.21 29.41 -30.53
N ARG A 109 -3.06 28.84 -30.89
CA ARG A 109 -1.83 29.59 -31.16
C ARG A 109 -2.01 30.57 -32.33
N GLN A 110 -2.63 30.15 -33.42
CA GLN A 110 -2.95 31.05 -34.56
C GLN A 110 -3.83 32.24 -34.17
N ARG A 111 -4.69 32.08 -33.16
CA ARG A 111 -5.56 33.14 -32.63
C ARG A 111 -4.90 33.99 -31.54
N GLY A 112 -3.61 33.77 -31.25
CA GLY A 112 -2.91 34.45 -30.15
C GLY A 112 -3.41 34.02 -28.76
N GLN A 113 -4.05 32.85 -28.66
CA GLN A 113 -4.59 32.27 -27.42
C GLN A 113 -3.78 31.07 -26.93
N GLY A 114 -2.54 30.90 -27.41
CA GLY A 114 -1.63 29.86 -26.93
C GLY A 114 -1.06 30.23 -25.58
N GLY A 115 -1.06 29.29 -24.63
CA GLY A 115 -0.30 29.41 -23.38
C GLY A 115 1.15 28.94 -23.54
N ASP A 116 1.89 28.96 -22.43
CA ASP A 116 3.26 28.42 -22.35
C ASP A 116 3.30 26.88 -22.21
N ASP A 117 2.14 26.23 -22.23
CA ASP A 117 2.04 24.78 -22.08
C ASP A 117 2.78 24.06 -23.23
N PRO A 118 3.48 22.96 -22.93
CA PRO A 118 4.09 22.14 -23.96
C PRO A 118 3.02 21.61 -24.92
N PRO A 119 3.36 21.42 -26.20
CA PRO A 119 2.41 20.83 -27.15
C PRO A 119 2.00 19.43 -26.69
N PRO A 120 0.79 18.96 -27.07
CA PRO A 120 0.37 17.59 -26.82
C PRO A 120 1.45 16.60 -27.28
N GLN A 121 1.65 15.53 -26.51
CA GLN A 121 2.62 14.49 -26.84
C GLN A 121 1.94 13.32 -27.57
N PRO A 122 2.61 12.68 -28.54
CA PRO A 122 2.11 11.47 -29.16
C PRO A 122 1.88 10.37 -28.10
N PRO A 123 0.84 9.53 -28.24
CA PRO A 123 0.61 8.45 -27.30
C PRO A 123 1.77 7.45 -27.37
N SER A 124 2.35 7.10 -26.23
CA SER A 124 3.40 6.09 -26.12
C SER A 124 3.00 5.03 -25.09
N LEU A 125 3.62 3.85 -25.17
CA LEU A 125 3.43 2.84 -24.14
C LEU A 125 3.86 3.37 -22.77
N GLU A 126 4.93 4.16 -22.70
CA GLU A 126 5.48 4.74 -21.46
C GLU A 126 4.47 5.63 -20.72
N THR A 127 3.73 6.48 -21.45
CA THR A 127 2.74 7.41 -20.87
C THR A 127 1.33 6.82 -20.80
N PHE A 128 1.13 5.60 -21.31
CA PHE A 128 -0.15 4.92 -21.30
C PHE A 128 -0.56 4.55 -19.87
N GLN A 129 -1.69 5.13 -19.43
CA GLN A 129 -2.31 4.80 -18.15
C GLN A 129 -3.07 3.48 -18.28
N PHE A 130 -2.68 2.52 -17.44
CA PHE A 130 -3.24 1.18 -17.43
C PHE A 130 -3.56 0.77 -16.00
N ALA A 131 -4.82 0.41 -15.76
CA ALA A 131 -5.26 -0.15 -14.49
C ALA A 131 -5.12 -1.67 -14.53
N TRP A 132 -4.45 -2.24 -13.53
CA TRP A 132 -4.24 -3.67 -13.39
C TRP A 132 -4.80 -4.14 -12.06
N ASP A 133 -5.74 -5.06 -12.11
CA ASP A 133 -6.51 -5.55 -10.95
C ASP A 133 -6.21 -7.03 -10.61
N GLN A 134 -5.30 -7.68 -11.33
CA GLN A 134 -5.00 -9.11 -11.12
C GLN A 134 -3.99 -9.38 -10.00
N ALA A 135 -3.44 -8.35 -9.37
CA ALA A 135 -2.55 -8.48 -8.21
C ALA A 135 -2.82 -7.33 -7.24
N ALA A 136 -3.02 -7.66 -5.96
CA ALA A 136 -3.31 -6.70 -4.90
C ALA A 136 -2.09 -6.57 -4.00
N ASN A 137 -1.12 -5.77 -4.43
CA ASN A 137 0.22 -5.77 -3.86
C ASN A 137 0.30 -4.98 -2.55
N LEU A 138 -0.63 -4.06 -2.30
CA LEU A 138 -0.66 -3.19 -1.13
C LEU A 138 -1.89 -3.51 -0.30
N GLN A 139 -1.70 -3.90 0.95
CA GLN A 139 -2.79 -4.28 1.83
C GLN A 139 -2.56 -3.73 3.24
N ASP A 140 -3.66 -3.26 3.82
CA ASP A 140 -3.73 -2.73 5.18
C ASP A 140 -3.97 -3.91 6.13
N VAL A 141 -3.42 -3.86 7.34
CA VAL A 141 -3.77 -4.82 8.40
C VAL A 141 -4.82 -4.21 9.31
N ASP A 142 -6.01 -4.82 9.41
CA ASP A 142 -7.11 -4.33 10.25
C ASP A 142 -6.78 -4.50 11.74
N PHE A 143 -6.77 -3.39 12.48
CA PHE A 143 -6.43 -3.39 13.91
C PHE A 143 -7.51 -3.90 14.85
N SER A 144 -8.74 -4.00 14.38
CA SER A 144 -9.82 -4.61 15.16
C SER A 144 -9.57 -6.11 15.36
N ASP A 145 -8.77 -6.71 14.47
CA ASP A 145 -8.58 -8.15 14.33
C ASP A 145 -7.25 -8.65 14.89
N THR A 146 -6.97 -8.23 16.13
CA THR A 146 -5.79 -8.69 16.88
C THR A 146 -5.82 -10.20 17.11
N PHE A 147 -4.67 -10.85 16.95
CA PHE A 147 -4.47 -12.25 17.33
C PHE A 147 -4.49 -12.40 18.86
N SER A 148 -3.75 -11.54 19.57
CA SER A 148 -3.74 -11.49 21.04
C SER A 148 -3.59 -10.05 21.53
N ARG A 149 -4.15 -9.74 22.70
CA ARG A 149 -4.08 -8.41 23.33
C ARG A 149 -3.44 -8.50 24.70
N ALA A 150 -2.46 -7.66 24.94
CA ALA A 150 -1.88 -7.40 26.26
C ALA A 150 -2.19 -5.96 26.69
N SER A 151 -1.80 -5.61 27.92
CA SER A 151 -2.03 -4.26 28.47
C SER A 151 -1.22 -3.17 27.78
N ASP A 152 -0.07 -3.53 27.22
CA ASP A 152 0.97 -2.64 26.71
C ASP A 152 1.34 -2.90 25.24
N GLU A 153 0.74 -3.91 24.61
CA GLU A 153 0.93 -4.23 23.19
C GLU A 153 -0.22 -5.08 22.64
N ASN A 154 -0.40 -5.03 21.33
CA ASN A 154 -1.24 -5.97 20.58
C ASN A 154 -0.36 -6.86 19.72
N THR A 155 -0.68 -8.14 19.61
CA THR A 155 -0.04 -9.08 18.70
C THR A 155 -0.97 -9.39 17.54
N TYR A 156 -0.39 -9.43 16.34
CA TYR A 156 -1.06 -9.71 15.08
C TYR A 156 -0.42 -10.92 14.41
N LEU A 157 -1.26 -11.77 13.81
CA LEU A 157 -0.85 -12.87 12.97
C LEU A 157 -1.63 -12.76 11.66
N VAL A 158 -0.92 -12.64 10.55
CA VAL A 158 -1.52 -12.40 9.24
C VAL A 158 -1.10 -13.54 8.31
N GLU A 159 -2.07 -14.27 7.76
CA GLU A 159 -1.83 -15.21 6.65
C GLU A 159 -1.55 -14.40 5.40
N ALA A 160 -0.50 -14.74 4.66
CA ALA A 160 0.00 -13.98 3.52
C ALA A 160 0.38 -14.91 2.36
N LEU A 161 0.48 -14.37 1.14
CA LEU A 161 1.21 -15.07 0.07
C LEU A 161 2.71 -15.14 0.40
N PRO A 162 3.42 -16.24 0.08
CA PRO A 162 4.87 -16.26 0.23
C PRO A 162 5.55 -15.26 -0.71
N GLY A 163 6.65 -14.65 -0.26
CA GLY A 163 7.42 -13.72 -1.10
C GLY A 163 8.18 -12.66 -0.31
N ASP A 164 8.64 -11.65 -1.02
CA ASP A 164 9.31 -10.49 -0.45
C ASP A 164 8.31 -9.37 -0.19
N TYR A 165 8.48 -8.70 0.94
CA TYR A 165 7.59 -7.65 1.42
C TYR A 165 8.38 -6.42 1.80
N VAL A 166 7.72 -5.26 1.70
CA VAL A 166 8.24 -3.96 2.11
C VAL A 166 7.26 -3.36 3.11
N LEU A 167 7.78 -2.77 4.18
CA LEU A 167 6.98 -1.87 5.02
C LEU A 167 6.77 -0.56 4.25
N TYR A 168 5.69 -0.51 3.48
CA TYR A 168 5.44 0.55 2.52
C TYR A 168 5.05 1.87 3.19
N GLY A 169 4.35 1.79 4.31
CA GLY A 169 3.87 2.98 5.00
C GLY A 169 3.10 2.68 6.25
N MET A 170 2.41 3.71 6.73
CA MET A 170 1.51 3.62 7.87
C MET A 170 0.27 4.48 7.65
N THR A 171 -0.83 4.07 8.28
CA THR A 171 -2.08 4.84 8.31
C THR A 171 -2.64 4.90 9.73
N PRO A 172 -3.25 6.02 10.19
CA PRO A 172 -3.97 6.02 11.44
C PRO A 172 -5.16 5.07 11.37
N SER A 173 -5.41 4.36 12.47
CA SER A 173 -6.55 3.44 12.61
C SER A 173 -7.88 4.21 12.71
N MET A 174 -8.32 4.79 11.59
CA MET A 174 -9.55 5.59 11.47
C MET A 174 -10.58 4.96 10.51
N GLY A 175 -10.34 3.75 10.02
CA GLY A 175 -11.27 3.03 9.13
C GLY A 175 -11.43 3.67 7.75
N LEU A 176 -10.48 4.51 7.33
CA LEU A 176 -10.42 5.10 5.98
C LEU A 176 -9.31 4.41 5.18
N PRO A 177 -9.60 3.84 3.99
CA PRO A 177 -8.65 3.05 3.21
C PRO A 177 -7.70 3.96 2.41
N ARG A 178 -6.92 4.79 3.10
CA ARG A 178 -5.97 5.71 2.47
C ARG A 178 -4.66 5.71 3.23
N LEU A 179 -3.64 5.16 2.61
CA LEU A 179 -2.24 5.47 2.88
C LEU A 179 -2.09 6.95 3.22
N MET A 180 -1.82 7.25 4.50
CA MET A 180 -1.56 8.62 4.93
C MET A 180 -0.09 8.97 4.84
N VAL A 181 0.80 8.00 5.10
CA VAL A 181 2.25 8.20 5.03
C VAL A 181 2.92 7.01 4.37
N CYS A 182 3.67 7.24 3.28
CA CYS A 182 4.56 6.22 2.72
C CYS A 182 5.99 6.43 3.20
N PHE A 183 6.72 5.33 3.43
CA PHE A 183 8.16 5.33 3.69
C PHE A 183 8.98 5.28 2.40
N CYS A 184 8.56 6.08 1.43
CA CYS A 184 9.12 6.18 0.09
C CYS A 184 10.59 6.66 0.07
N LEU A 185 11.04 7.37 1.11
CA LEU A 185 12.40 7.91 1.20
C LEU A 185 13.41 6.94 1.85
N GLY A 186 13.00 5.71 2.12
CA GLY A 186 13.82 4.64 2.70
C GLY A 186 13.03 3.85 3.72
N THR A 187 13.12 2.53 3.64
CA THR A 187 12.36 1.62 4.51
C THR A 187 13.09 0.29 4.65
N VAL A 188 12.43 -0.69 5.25
CA VAL A 188 12.90 -2.07 5.34
C VAL A 188 12.00 -3.01 4.54
N GLY A 189 12.62 -4.07 4.03
CA GLY A 189 11.94 -5.23 3.46
C GLY A 189 12.31 -6.49 4.20
N PHE A 190 11.58 -7.58 3.96
CA PHE A 190 11.83 -8.89 4.54
C PHE A 190 11.28 -9.99 3.62
N HIS A 191 11.79 -11.21 3.79
CA HIS A 191 11.30 -12.39 3.10
C HIS A 191 10.35 -13.19 4.01
N ALA A 192 9.21 -13.62 3.47
CA ALA A 192 8.20 -14.42 4.15
C ALA A 192 8.02 -15.78 3.43
N PRO A 193 8.64 -16.87 3.92
CA PRO A 193 8.57 -18.17 3.26
C PRO A 193 7.25 -18.90 3.53
N ALA A 194 6.90 -19.80 2.61
CA ALA A 194 5.71 -20.63 2.71
C ALA A 194 5.78 -21.64 3.87
N GLY A 195 4.63 -21.92 4.49
CA GLY A 195 4.46 -22.87 5.58
C GLY A 195 5.09 -22.45 6.92
N GLN A 196 5.47 -21.18 7.08
CA GLN A 196 6.23 -20.71 8.23
C GLN A 196 5.71 -19.38 8.78
N ILE A 197 5.82 -19.23 10.10
CA ILE A 197 5.59 -17.96 10.79
C ILE A 197 6.90 -17.18 10.82
N THR A 198 6.89 -16.01 10.20
CA THR A 198 7.97 -15.02 10.19
C THR A 198 7.67 -13.98 11.26
N ASP A 199 8.48 -13.96 12.31
CA ASP A 199 8.38 -13.02 13.42
C ASP A 199 9.14 -11.72 13.08
N LEU A 200 8.37 -10.72 12.70
CA LEU A 200 8.81 -9.38 12.32
C LEU A 200 9.16 -8.51 13.55
N GLY A 201 8.97 -9.00 14.77
CA GLY A 201 9.23 -8.25 15.98
C GLY A 201 8.14 -7.22 16.27
N TYR A 202 8.54 -5.97 16.38
CA TYR A 202 7.66 -4.84 16.68
C TYR A 202 7.58 -3.89 15.49
N ILE A 203 6.36 -3.53 15.11
CA ILE A 203 6.12 -2.40 14.22
C ILE A 203 5.61 -1.25 15.08
N ILE A 204 6.28 -0.12 14.99
CA ILE A 204 6.17 0.99 15.93
C ILE A 204 5.83 2.24 15.16
N GLY A 205 4.71 2.89 15.51
CA GLY A 205 4.29 4.14 14.88
C GLY A 205 3.71 5.11 15.88
N ASP A 206 3.83 6.41 15.59
CA ASP A 206 3.18 7.47 16.35
C ASP A 206 2.94 8.70 15.47
N ILE A 207 2.09 9.62 15.92
CA ILE A 207 1.88 10.90 15.27
C ILE A 207 3.07 11.81 15.56
N ALA A 208 3.68 12.37 14.51
CA ALA A 208 4.92 13.15 14.63
C ALA A 208 4.75 14.54 15.27
N ARG A 209 3.50 14.94 15.55
CA ARG A 209 3.14 16.23 16.14
C ARG A 209 3.64 16.41 17.57
N GLU A 210 3.39 15.42 18.42
CA GLU A 210 3.80 15.42 19.82
C GLU A 210 5.04 14.55 19.99
N ARG A 211 5.85 14.82 21.01
CA ARG A 211 7.02 13.98 21.29
C ARG A 211 6.53 12.61 21.74
N SER A 212 6.92 11.56 21.02
CA SER A 212 6.54 10.20 21.38
C SER A 212 7.15 9.80 22.72
N VAL A 213 6.39 9.01 23.48
CA VAL A 213 6.89 8.32 24.67
C VAL A 213 7.71 7.07 24.30
N ILE A 214 7.69 6.67 23.04
CA ILE A 214 8.44 5.52 22.52
C ILE A 214 9.85 5.99 22.13
N PRO A 215 10.91 5.50 22.80
CA PRO A 215 12.28 6.00 22.61
C PRO A 215 12.77 5.94 21.16
N GLU A 216 12.39 4.89 20.43
CA GLU A 216 12.79 4.70 19.03
C GLU A 216 12.26 5.80 18.10
N LEU A 217 11.22 6.54 18.49
CA LEU A 217 10.62 7.61 17.71
C LEU A 217 10.95 9.01 18.24
N ALA A 218 11.71 9.12 19.33
CA ALA A 218 11.87 10.38 20.07
C ALA A 218 12.49 11.52 19.26
N ASP A 219 13.37 11.20 18.30
CA ASP A 219 14.06 12.17 17.46
C ASP A 219 13.28 12.52 16.17
N GLU A 220 12.23 11.76 15.87
CA GLU A 220 11.44 11.88 14.63
C GLU A 220 9.99 12.30 14.93
N THR A 221 9.77 12.86 16.13
CA THR A 221 8.47 13.33 16.63
C THR A 221 8.63 14.65 17.42
N GLY A 222 7.51 15.30 17.77
CA GLY A 222 7.53 16.59 18.48
C GLY A 222 7.72 17.81 17.57
N TYR A 223 7.37 17.70 16.29
CA TYR A 223 7.48 18.81 15.33
C TYR A 223 6.41 19.90 15.52
N GLY A 224 5.36 19.63 16.31
CA GLY A 224 4.25 20.57 16.48
C GLY A 224 3.48 20.77 15.17
N PRO A 225 2.92 21.97 14.92
CA PRO A 225 2.07 22.23 13.74
C PRO A 225 2.75 22.02 12.38
N SER A 226 4.08 21.95 12.30
CA SER A 226 4.77 21.66 11.03
C SER A 226 4.60 20.20 10.56
N SER A 227 4.08 19.33 11.43
CA SER A 227 3.68 17.96 11.07
C SER A 227 2.30 17.87 10.42
N ASP A 228 1.52 18.96 10.40
CA ASP A 228 0.20 18.96 9.78
C ASP A 228 0.37 19.01 8.24
N VAL A 229 -0.04 17.94 7.53
CA VAL A 229 0.11 17.79 6.07
C VAL A 229 -1.23 17.70 5.36
N GLY A 230 -1.72 18.85 4.89
CA GLY A 230 -3.01 18.95 4.20
C GLY A 230 -4.17 18.53 5.11
N LEU A 231 -4.85 17.43 4.77
CA LEU A 231 -5.94 16.86 5.57
C LEU A 231 -5.46 15.83 6.62
N GLY A 232 -4.14 15.66 6.78
CA GLY A 232 -3.55 14.63 7.63
C GLY A 232 -2.44 15.14 8.56
N VAL A 233 -1.81 14.20 9.24
CA VAL A 233 -0.63 14.42 10.09
C VAL A 233 0.51 13.51 9.64
N LEU A 234 1.74 13.99 9.75
CA LEU A 234 2.91 13.14 9.55
C LEU A 234 2.96 12.08 10.64
N LEU A 235 3.38 10.88 10.24
CA LEU A 235 3.59 9.73 11.10
C LEU A 235 5.08 9.43 11.12
N ALA A 236 5.60 9.15 12.31
CA ALA A 236 6.90 8.53 12.49
C ALA A 236 6.70 7.03 12.63
N GLY A 237 7.56 6.24 11.99
CA GLY A 237 7.47 4.79 12.04
C GLY A 237 8.84 4.13 12.05
N THR A 238 8.95 3.02 12.75
CA THR A 238 10.13 2.14 12.73
C THR A 238 9.74 0.69 12.95
N VAL A 239 10.72 -0.19 12.81
CA VAL A 239 10.62 -1.57 13.29
C VAL A 239 11.70 -1.85 14.32
N ARG A 240 11.38 -2.72 15.27
CA ARG A 240 12.37 -3.34 16.13
C ARG A 240 12.31 -4.85 15.89
N PRO A 241 13.35 -5.44 15.26
CA PRO A 241 13.37 -6.87 14.97
C PRO A 241 13.13 -7.73 16.20
N ALA A 242 12.58 -8.93 16.00
CA ALA A 242 12.38 -9.90 17.07
C ALA A 242 13.71 -10.23 17.77
N ARG A 243 13.69 -10.36 19.09
CA ARG A 243 14.86 -10.66 19.92
C ARG A 243 14.51 -11.75 20.94
N PRO A 244 15.50 -12.44 21.52
CA PRO A 244 15.25 -13.28 22.69
C PRO A 244 14.51 -12.49 23.77
N GLY A 245 13.31 -12.96 24.15
CA GLY A 245 12.44 -12.27 25.11
C GLY A 245 11.34 -11.38 24.50
N SER A 246 11.25 -11.28 23.17
CA SER A 246 10.02 -10.76 22.53
C SER A 246 8.81 -11.60 22.97
N SER A 247 7.70 -10.93 23.23
CA SER A 247 6.45 -11.56 23.68
C SER A 247 5.97 -12.61 22.69
N MET A 248 5.69 -13.83 23.15
CA MET A 248 5.15 -14.88 22.28
C MET A 248 3.79 -15.32 22.82
N PRO A 249 2.71 -15.21 22.01
CA PRO A 249 1.42 -15.78 22.40
C PRO A 249 1.58 -17.28 22.72
N PRO A 250 1.07 -17.76 23.87
CA PRO A 250 1.16 -19.17 24.25
C PRO A 250 0.64 -20.14 23.18
N GLU A 251 -0.34 -19.67 22.40
CA GLU A 251 -0.96 -20.41 21.31
C GLU A 251 0.07 -20.78 20.22
N LEU A 252 1.11 -19.98 20.03
CA LEU A 252 2.16 -20.25 19.04
C LEU A 252 3.33 -21.09 19.57
N ALA A 253 3.31 -21.55 20.82
CA ALA A 253 4.43 -22.25 21.45
C ALA A 253 4.85 -23.55 20.72
N GLY A 254 3.92 -24.19 19.99
CA GLY A 254 4.17 -25.39 19.20
C GLY A 254 4.46 -25.13 17.70
N ALA A 255 4.33 -23.89 17.24
CA ALA A 255 4.52 -23.54 15.85
C ALA A 255 5.99 -23.27 15.52
N ARG A 256 6.39 -23.49 14.26
CA ARG A 256 7.72 -23.09 13.77
C ARG A 256 7.72 -21.59 13.49
N VAL A 257 8.18 -20.82 14.47
CA VAL A 257 8.40 -19.38 14.36
C VAL A 257 9.87 -19.09 14.11
N VAL A 258 10.19 -18.30 13.08
CA VAL A 258 11.56 -17.82 12.81
C VAL A 258 11.60 -16.32 12.89
N ALA A 259 12.72 -15.76 13.33
CA ALA A 259 12.91 -14.31 13.27
C ALA A 259 12.96 -13.84 11.82
N GLY A 260 12.24 -12.77 11.51
CA GLY A 260 12.31 -12.09 10.23
C GLY A 260 13.64 -11.39 10.03
N GLU A 261 14.22 -11.57 8.86
CA GLU A 261 15.46 -10.90 8.47
C GLU A 261 15.14 -9.67 7.65
N TYR A 262 15.13 -8.51 8.31
CA TYR A 262 14.96 -7.25 7.61
C TYR A 262 16.18 -6.90 6.75
N HIS A 263 16.00 -6.18 5.65
CA HIS A 263 17.06 -5.53 4.89
C HIS A 263 16.65 -4.11 4.53
N ALA A 264 17.62 -3.21 4.36
CA ALA A 264 17.33 -1.85 3.92
C ALA A 264 16.83 -1.85 2.47
N VAL A 265 15.79 -1.06 2.22
CA VAL A 265 15.18 -0.85 0.91
C VAL A 265 15.36 0.62 0.54
N GLY A 266 15.91 0.84 -0.64
CA GLY A 266 16.18 2.17 -1.18
C GLY A 266 14.90 2.96 -1.46
N ARG A 267 15.08 4.20 -1.93
CA ARG A 267 13.95 5.09 -2.19
C ARG A 267 13.12 4.55 -3.35
N PHE A 268 11.80 4.68 -3.25
CA PHE A 268 10.88 4.43 -4.37
C PHE A 268 9.93 5.60 -4.47
N LEU A 269 9.67 6.05 -5.70
CA LEU A 269 8.88 7.26 -5.92
C LEU A 269 7.47 6.86 -6.29
N THR A 270 6.51 7.18 -5.42
CA THR A 270 5.09 7.02 -5.74
C THR A 270 4.51 8.40 -6.06
N PRO A 271 4.46 8.80 -7.34
CA PRO A 271 3.88 10.08 -7.71
C PRO A 271 2.42 10.12 -7.27
N ASN A 272 1.99 11.25 -6.69
CA ASN A 272 0.64 11.52 -6.13
C ASN A 272 0.33 10.97 -4.73
N THR A 273 1.32 10.45 -4.00
CA THR A 273 1.14 10.13 -2.58
C THR A 273 1.29 11.36 -1.69
N MET A 274 0.34 11.58 -0.77
CA MET A 274 0.49 12.54 0.33
C MET A 274 1.28 11.90 1.48
N GLY A 275 2.05 12.70 2.23
CA GLY A 275 2.79 12.19 3.40
C GLY A 275 4.01 11.34 3.04
N ILE A 276 4.81 11.76 2.06
CA ILE A 276 6.09 11.11 1.76
C ILE A 276 7.05 11.28 2.94
N ASN A 277 7.50 10.17 3.51
CA ASN A 277 8.44 10.15 4.63
C ASN A 277 9.51 9.05 4.44
N ARG A 278 10.45 8.98 5.37
CA ARG A 278 11.40 7.87 5.56
C ARG A 278 11.04 7.09 6.82
N LEU A 279 11.34 5.80 6.85
CA LEU A 279 11.31 5.04 8.09
C LEU A 279 12.45 5.52 8.99
N VAL A 280 12.19 5.68 10.29
CA VAL A 280 13.23 6.01 11.27
C VAL A 280 14.32 4.91 11.25
N PRO A 281 15.61 5.26 11.36
CA PRO A 281 16.71 4.29 11.32
C PRO A 281 16.44 3.04 12.16
N VAL A 282 16.78 1.88 11.59
CA VAL A 282 16.62 0.58 12.26
C VAL A 282 18.01 0.08 12.60
N PRO A 283 18.40 0.02 13.89
CA PRO A 283 19.75 -0.34 14.29
C PRO A 283 20.23 -1.66 13.66
N GLY A 284 21.36 -1.62 12.96
CA GLY A 284 21.95 -2.78 12.29
C GLY A 284 21.19 -3.26 11.04
N VAL A 285 20.26 -2.46 10.51
CA VAL A 285 19.54 -2.74 9.25
C VAL A 285 19.54 -1.52 8.33
N LEU A 286 19.04 -0.38 8.80
CA LEU A 286 18.75 0.79 7.98
C LEU A 286 19.33 2.05 8.62
N GLU A 287 20.17 2.74 7.87
CA GLU A 287 20.76 4.04 8.23
C GLU A 287 20.63 5.03 7.07
N TYR A 288 21.00 6.28 7.32
CA TYR A 288 21.02 7.33 6.30
C TYR A 288 22.30 8.17 6.35
N ASP A 289 22.87 8.45 5.18
CA ASP A 289 23.89 9.50 4.98
C ASP A 289 23.34 10.57 4.04
N ARG A 290 23.06 11.77 4.58
CA ARG A 290 22.56 12.93 3.81
C ARG A 290 21.37 12.59 2.90
N GLY A 291 20.44 11.80 3.42
CA GLY A 291 19.24 11.37 2.71
C GLY A 291 19.42 10.17 1.78
N ARG A 292 20.63 9.61 1.67
CA ARG A 292 20.87 8.32 1.00
C ARG A 292 20.58 7.18 1.97
N VAL A 293 19.90 6.15 1.49
CA VAL A 293 19.66 4.92 2.25
C VAL A 293 20.96 4.11 2.33
N ILE A 294 21.34 3.72 3.55
CA ILE A 294 22.52 2.90 3.83
C ILE A 294 22.07 1.59 4.47
N ASP A 295 22.57 0.47 3.96
CA ASP A 295 22.47 -0.81 4.65
C ASP A 295 23.49 -0.81 5.80
N ALA A 296 22.99 -0.74 7.03
CA ALA A 296 23.82 -0.61 8.22
C ALA A 296 24.70 -1.85 8.48
N ARG A 297 24.39 -3.00 7.85
CA ARG A 297 25.23 -4.21 7.98
C ARG A 297 26.49 -4.14 7.14
N THR A 298 26.38 -3.54 5.97
CA THR A 298 27.46 -3.50 4.99
C THR A 298 28.13 -2.13 4.89
N GLY A 299 27.46 -1.07 5.37
CA GLY A 299 27.88 0.33 5.20
C GLY A 299 27.69 0.86 3.77
N ASN A 300 27.09 0.06 2.88
CA ASN A 300 26.92 0.42 1.48
C ASN A 300 25.61 1.16 1.25
N ALA A 301 25.63 2.07 0.27
CA ALA A 301 24.41 2.70 -0.18
C ALA A 301 23.51 1.69 -0.90
N VAL A 302 22.22 1.71 -0.56
CA VAL A 302 21.19 0.91 -1.22
C VAL A 302 20.73 1.67 -2.47
N PRO A 303 20.67 1.01 -3.65
CA PRO A 303 20.13 1.61 -4.86
C PRO A 303 18.67 2.05 -4.68
N ASP A 304 18.29 3.13 -5.35
CA ASP A 304 16.89 3.51 -5.42
C ASP A 304 16.13 2.57 -6.36
N ASN A 305 14.90 2.23 -5.97
CA ASN A 305 13.95 1.46 -6.75
C ASN A 305 13.14 2.47 -7.60
N MET A 306 13.75 2.96 -8.68
CA MET A 306 13.09 3.85 -9.67
C MET A 306 12.55 3.06 -10.85
#